data_AF-A0A653W0H4-F1
#
_entry.id   AF-A0A653W0H4-F1
#
_cell.length_a   1.000
_cell.length_b   1.000
_cell.length_c   1.000
_cell.angle_alpha   90.00
_cell.angle_beta   90.00
_cell.angle_gamma   90.00
#
_symmetry.space_group_name_H-M   'P 1'
#
loop_
_entity.id
_entity.type
_entity.pdbx_description
1 polymer ?
#
loop_
_entity_poly.entity_id
_entity_poly.type
_entity_poly.pdbx_seq_one_letter_code
_entity_poly.pdbx_strand_id
1 'polypeptide(L)'
;MKSLRILIICLLLFQVSPVTAASSSPQPGYTIKTTYLYGRAMQSSPILKTLRTNVPVRYTTYNRSWSNVYIGNTKYFTPSANLKAGIPKMPSADRLRLVNKANALPSTYRSPQLVTLTIPTVYQKGSERTLMTAEAAYALAKLYYAGRKQGHTLYALSAYRSYSTQKSLYAYYVNTRGVAYASKYVARPGHSEHQTGLAVDMTSQRMRLGLYESFDRSPEGKWMLQNAHLYGFIVRYPKGKEKITGYNYEPWHLRYVGVTEATMMKQKNWAFEEWWSKR
;
A
#
# COMPACT_ATOMS: atom_id res chain seq x y z
N MET A 1 -21.54 -31.02 81.16
CA MET A 1 -20.48 -30.34 80.37
C MET A 1 -20.34 -31.10 79.05
N LYS A 2 -20.85 -30.50 77.96
CA LYS A 2 -20.88 -31.05 76.60
C LYS A 2 -19.72 -30.44 75.80
N SER A 3 -19.08 -31.22 74.94
CA SER A 3 -18.26 -30.68 73.84
C SER A 3 -18.51 -31.52 72.58
N LEU A 4 -19.41 -31.00 71.75
CA LEU A 4 -19.77 -31.52 70.43
C LEU A 4 -18.75 -30.98 69.42
N ARG A 5 -17.96 -31.85 68.77
CA ARG A 5 -17.06 -31.45 67.69
C ARG A 5 -17.83 -31.43 66.36
N ILE A 6 -18.04 -30.24 65.82
CA ILE A 6 -18.63 -30.01 64.49
C ILE A 6 -17.52 -30.12 63.45
N LEU A 7 -17.67 -31.07 62.53
CA LEU A 7 -16.80 -31.24 61.37
C LEU A 7 -17.31 -30.33 60.25
N ILE A 8 -16.58 -29.26 59.94
CA ILE A 8 -16.89 -28.34 58.83
C ILE A 8 -16.28 -28.92 57.55
N ILE A 9 -17.13 -29.42 56.66
CA ILE A 9 -16.75 -29.82 55.29
C ILE A 9 -16.74 -28.55 54.43
N CYS A 10 -15.54 -28.04 54.14
CA CYS A 10 -15.35 -26.97 53.17
C CYS A 10 -15.53 -27.51 51.74
N LEU A 11 -16.71 -27.29 51.16
CA LEU A 11 -16.98 -27.53 49.75
C LEU A 11 -16.32 -26.39 48.93
N LEU A 12 -15.14 -26.65 48.38
CA LEU A 12 -14.47 -25.74 47.44
C LEU A 12 -15.20 -25.78 46.09
N LEU A 13 -16.14 -24.84 45.90
CA LEU A 13 -16.69 -24.52 44.60
C LEU A 13 -15.59 -23.89 43.73
N PHE A 14 -15.02 -24.66 42.82
CA PHE A 14 -14.21 -24.11 41.72
C PHE A 14 -15.14 -23.29 40.81
N GLN A 15 -15.20 -21.98 41.05
CA GLN A 15 -15.70 -21.06 40.04
C GLN A 15 -14.66 -21.02 38.91
N VAL A 16 -14.95 -21.73 37.83
CA VAL A 16 -14.23 -21.55 36.57
C VAL A 16 -14.62 -20.17 36.06
N SER A 17 -13.82 -19.16 36.39
CA SER A 17 -13.96 -17.86 35.74
C SER A 17 -13.80 -18.08 34.22
N PRO A 18 -14.70 -17.56 33.37
CA PRO A 18 -14.47 -17.62 31.94
C PRO A 18 -13.16 -16.86 31.68
N VAL A 19 -12.20 -17.55 31.07
CA VAL A 19 -11.00 -16.92 30.52
C VAL A 19 -11.50 -15.83 29.58
N THR A 20 -11.43 -14.58 30.03
CA THR A 20 -11.65 -13.42 29.19
C THR A 20 -10.55 -13.46 28.16
N ALA A 21 -10.88 -13.96 26.96
CA ALA A 21 -9.98 -13.89 25.82
C ALA A 21 -9.62 -12.41 25.63
N ALA A 22 -8.39 -12.05 25.99
CA ALA A 22 -7.86 -10.71 25.79
C ALA A 22 -8.18 -10.30 24.35
N SER A 23 -8.87 -9.17 24.16
CA SER A 23 -9.27 -8.78 22.82
C SER A 23 -8.00 -8.55 21.99
N SER A 24 -7.68 -9.50 21.11
CA SER A 24 -6.50 -9.41 20.26
C SER A 24 -6.57 -8.11 19.46
N SER A 25 -5.49 -7.34 19.40
CA SER A 25 -5.45 -6.16 18.54
C SER A 25 -5.74 -6.58 17.08
N PRO A 26 -6.45 -5.75 16.28
CA PRO A 26 -6.75 -6.12 14.90
C PRO A 26 -5.47 -6.39 14.10
N GLN A 27 -5.41 -7.55 13.45
CA GLN A 27 -4.27 -7.96 12.63
C GLN A 27 -4.54 -7.71 11.14
N PRO A 28 -3.51 -7.51 10.30
CA PRO A 28 -3.68 -7.42 8.86
C PRO A 28 -4.10 -8.78 8.26
N GLY A 29 -5.03 -8.72 7.31
CA GLY A 29 -5.41 -9.86 6.50
C GLY A 29 -6.01 -9.42 5.18
N TYR A 30 -6.57 -10.36 4.43
CA TYR A 30 -7.26 -10.09 3.18
C TYR A 30 -8.31 -11.14 2.87
N THR A 31 -9.27 -10.77 2.02
CA THR A 31 -10.30 -11.69 1.54
C THR A 31 -9.72 -12.68 0.52
N ILE A 32 -10.03 -13.96 0.64
CA ILE A 32 -9.57 -14.99 -0.32
C ILE A 32 -10.60 -15.32 -1.42
N LYS A 33 -11.82 -14.79 -1.29
CA LYS A 33 -12.90 -14.85 -2.27
C LYS A 33 -13.82 -13.65 -2.11
N THR A 34 -14.83 -13.51 -2.96
CA THR A 34 -15.93 -12.55 -2.72
C THR A 34 -16.52 -12.80 -1.33
N THR A 35 -16.49 -11.77 -0.50
CA THR A 35 -16.75 -11.87 0.94
C THR A 35 -17.81 -10.86 1.33
N TYR A 36 -18.90 -11.36 1.91
CA TYR A 36 -19.96 -10.53 2.47
C TYR A 36 -19.63 -10.15 3.92
N LEU A 37 -19.92 -8.90 4.25
CA LEU A 37 -19.78 -8.31 5.56
C LEU A 37 -21.16 -8.06 6.15
N TYR A 38 -21.40 -8.70 7.30
CA TYR A 38 -22.69 -8.76 7.95
C TYR A 38 -22.76 -7.85 9.17
N GLY A 39 -23.96 -7.44 9.56
CA GLY A 39 -24.21 -6.69 10.79
C GLY A 39 -24.11 -7.52 12.07
N ARG A 40 -24.32 -8.84 11.96
CA ARG A 40 -24.18 -9.83 13.05
C ARG A 40 -23.40 -11.05 12.56
N ALA A 41 -22.84 -11.83 13.49
CA ALA A 41 -22.10 -13.05 13.22
C ALA A 41 -23.02 -14.23 12.81
N MET A 42 -23.86 -14.04 11.81
CA MET A 42 -24.75 -15.06 11.25
C MET A 42 -25.09 -14.75 9.78
N GLN A 43 -25.21 -15.78 8.94
CA GLN A 43 -25.40 -15.60 7.49
C GLN A 43 -26.77 -15.04 7.09
N SER A 44 -27.78 -15.16 7.95
CA SER A 44 -29.10 -14.56 7.74
C SER A 44 -29.16 -13.07 8.11
N SER A 45 -28.08 -12.50 8.66
CA SER A 45 -27.99 -11.07 8.89
C SER A 45 -27.93 -10.31 7.55
N PRO A 46 -28.43 -9.06 7.47
CA PRO A 46 -28.27 -8.25 6.28
C PRO A 46 -26.80 -8.12 5.86
N ILE A 47 -26.55 -8.24 4.55
CA ILE A 47 -25.26 -7.94 3.94
C ILE A 47 -25.12 -6.42 3.89
N LEU A 48 -24.21 -5.87 4.69
CA LEU A 48 -23.97 -4.43 4.76
C LEU A 48 -22.91 -3.97 3.77
N LYS A 49 -22.01 -4.88 3.37
CA LYS A 49 -20.95 -4.59 2.39
C LYS A 49 -20.45 -5.85 1.71
N THR A 50 -20.02 -5.72 0.47
CA THR A 50 -19.40 -6.80 -0.30
C THR A 50 -17.98 -6.43 -0.66
N LEU A 51 -17.03 -7.28 -0.28
CA LEU A 51 -15.62 -7.15 -0.65
C LEU A 51 -15.29 -8.18 -1.74
N ARG A 52 -14.58 -7.74 -2.78
CA ARG A 52 -14.01 -8.65 -3.78
C ARG A 52 -12.87 -9.46 -3.19
N THR A 53 -12.35 -10.44 -3.93
CA THR A 53 -11.13 -11.19 -3.59
C THR A 53 -9.91 -10.27 -3.49
N ASN A 54 -8.95 -10.63 -2.63
CA ASN A 54 -7.69 -9.93 -2.36
C ASN A 54 -7.84 -8.49 -1.83
N VAL A 55 -8.97 -8.17 -1.20
CA VAL A 55 -9.16 -6.88 -0.53
C VAL A 55 -8.47 -6.94 0.84
N PRO A 56 -7.49 -6.06 1.12
CA PRO A 56 -6.87 -5.94 2.43
C PRO A 56 -7.89 -5.51 3.48
N VAL A 57 -7.82 -6.12 4.66
CA VAL A 57 -8.67 -5.81 5.82
C VAL A 57 -7.84 -5.86 7.11
N ARG A 58 -8.36 -5.24 8.18
CA ARG A 58 -7.95 -5.54 9.55
C ARG A 58 -9.03 -6.39 10.20
N TYR A 59 -8.64 -7.40 10.96
CA TYR A 59 -9.62 -8.28 11.60
C TYR A 59 -9.16 -8.81 12.96
N THR A 60 -10.11 -9.24 13.78
CA THR A 60 -9.89 -10.01 15.00
C THR A 60 -10.73 -11.28 14.96
N THR A 61 -10.35 -12.29 15.73
CA THR A 61 -11.19 -13.47 15.93
C THR A 61 -12.42 -13.07 16.75
N TYR A 62 -13.62 -13.45 16.29
CA TYR A 62 -14.85 -13.32 17.09
C TYR A 62 -15.16 -14.65 17.78
N ASN A 63 -15.18 -15.75 17.03
CA ASN A 63 -15.27 -17.12 17.53
C ASN A 63 -14.62 -18.09 16.53
N ARG A 64 -14.84 -19.41 16.67
CA ARG A 64 -14.23 -20.42 15.80
C ARG A 64 -14.58 -20.27 14.30
N SER A 65 -15.72 -19.69 13.98
CA SER A 65 -16.24 -19.62 12.60
C SER A 65 -16.32 -18.20 12.05
N TRP A 66 -16.19 -17.18 12.91
CA TRP A 66 -16.43 -15.78 12.57
C TRP A 66 -15.30 -14.87 13.02
N SER A 67 -15.05 -13.84 12.20
CA SER A 67 -14.10 -12.77 12.48
C SER A 67 -14.81 -11.42 12.51
N ASN A 68 -14.34 -10.51 13.37
CA ASN A 68 -14.68 -9.08 13.27
C ASN A 68 -13.78 -8.45 12.20
N VAL A 69 -14.35 -7.79 11.20
CA VAL A 69 -13.63 -7.04 10.16
C VAL A 69 -13.82 -5.54 10.37
N TYR A 70 -12.75 -4.76 10.30
CA TYR A 70 -12.78 -3.32 10.55
C TYR A 70 -12.52 -2.55 9.25
N ILE A 71 -13.45 -1.66 8.88
CA ILE A 71 -13.29 -0.74 7.75
C ILE A 71 -13.54 0.67 8.27
N GLY A 72 -12.48 1.49 8.28
CA GLY A 72 -12.51 2.75 9.04
C GLY A 72 -12.79 2.45 10.52
N ASN A 73 -13.78 3.14 11.08
CA ASN A 73 -14.21 2.93 12.46
C ASN A 73 -15.35 1.91 12.59
N THR A 74 -15.82 1.35 11.48
CA THR A 74 -16.97 0.44 11.46
C THR A 74 -16.53 -1.01 11.56
N LYS A 75 -17.15 -1.74 12.49
CA LYS A 75 -16.97 -3.18 12.68
C LYS A 75 -18.05 -3.96 11.92
N TYR A 76 -17.65 -5.01 11.23
CA TYR A 76 -18.50 -5.96 10.52
C TYR A 76 -18.17 -7.39 10.93
N PHE A 77 -19.00 -8.35 10.53
CA PHE A 77 -18.74 -9.78 10.73
C PHE A 77 -18.59 -10.50 9.39
N THR A 78 -17.72 -11.51 9.33
CA THR A 78 -17.64 -12.42 8.19
C THR A 78 -17.13 -13.79 8.62
N PRO A 79 -17.45 -14.88 7.89
CA PRO A 79 -16.85 -16.19 8.17
C PRO A 79 -15.32 -16.13 8.12
N SER A 80 -14.65 -16.65 9.15
CA SER A 80 -13.18 -16.61 9.25
C SER A 80 -12.50 -17.32 8.08
N ALA A 81 -13.13 -18.36 7.54
CA ALA A 81 -12.66 -19.08 6.36
C ALA A 81 -12.58 -18.22 5.08
N ASN A 82 -13.17 -17.03 5.06
CA ASN A 82 -13.08 -16.09 3.94
C ASN A 82 -11.85 -15.19 4.01
N LEU A 83 -11.10 -15.23 5.11
CA LEU A 83 -9.95 -14.38 5.38
C LEU A 83 -8.66 -15.18 5.45
N LYS A 84 -7.56 -14.52 5.07
CA LYS A 84 -6.20 -15.01 5.30
C LYS A 84 -5.36 -13.92 5.95
N ALA A 85 -4.55 -14.29 6.93
CA ALA A 85 -3.63 -13.37 7.58
C ALA A 85 -2.52 -12.90 6.62
N GLY A 86 -2.04 -11.68 6.83
CA GLY A 86 -0.93 -11.09 6.08
C GLY A 86 -1.35 -10.07 5.02
N ILE A 87 -0.46 -9.84 4.05
CA ILE A 87 -0.62 -8.83 3.00
C ILE A 87 -0.95 -9.54 1.68
N PRO A 88 -2.03 -9.15 0.97
CA PRO A 88 -2.34 -9.75 -0.32
C PRO A 88 -1.24 -9.38 -1.32
N LYS A 89 -0.79 -10.37 -2.10
CA LYS A 89 0.08 -10.12 -3.25
C LYS A 89 -0.75 -9.65 -4.42
N MET A 90 -0.22 -8.69 -5.17
CA MET A 90 -0.76 -8.34 -6.47
C MET A 90 -0.44 -9.45 -7.49
N PRO A 91 -1.39 -9.80 -8.37
CA PRO A 91 -1.09 -10.64 -9.52
C PRO A 91 0.06 -10.04 -10.34
N SER A 92 0.98 -10.87 -10.82
CA SER A 92 2.14 -10.40 -11.60
C SER A 92 1.71 -9.60 -12.84
N ALA A 93 0.60 -9.96 -13.48
CA ALA A 93 0.04 -9.23 -14.63
C ALA A 93 -0.35 -7.78 -14.29
N ASP A 94 -0.80 -7.51 -13.07
CA ASP A 94 -1.12 -6.16 -12.60
C ASP A 94 0.13 -5.45 -12.04
N ARG A 95 0.93 -6.15 -11.23
CA ARG A 95 2.16 -5.59 -10.62
C ARG A 95 3.15 -5.13 -11.68
N LEU A 96 3.30 -5.92 -12.74
CA LEU A 96 4.29 -5.67 -13.78
C LEU A 96 3.70 -4.88 -14.95
N ARG A 97 2.41 -4.55 -14.99
CA ARG A 97 1.80 -3.83 -16.11
C ARG A 97 2.58 -2.57 -16.47
N LEU A 98 2.97 -2.45 -17.74
CA LEU A 98 3.59 -1.24 -18.29
C LEU A 98 2.50 -0.18 -18.51
N VAL A 99 2.64 0.96 -17.83
CA VAL A 99 1.81 2.15 -18.02
C VAL A 99 2.74 3.28 -18.40
N ASN A 100 2.56 3.85 -19.59
CA ASN A 100 3.43 4.88 -20.14
C ASN A 100 2.70 5.64 -21.26
N LYS A 101 3.43 6.42 -22.07
CA LYS A 101 2.83 7.22 -23.15
C LYS A 101 2.05 6.40 -24.20
N ALA A 102 2.38 5.13 -24.39
CA ALA A 102 1.70 4.24 -25.34
C ALA A 102 0.61 3.37 -24.67
N ASN A 103 0.78 3.06 -23.39
CA ASN A 103 -0.07 2.11 -22.67
C ASN A 103 -0.90 2.83 -21.59
N ALA A 104 -2.20 3.00 -21.86
CA ALA A 104 -3.14 3.64 -20.95
C ALA A 104 -3.89 2.63 -20.06
N LEU A 105 -4.27 3.08 -18.86
CA LEU A 105 -5.29 2.46 -18.03
C LEU A 105 -6.68 3.02 -18.38
N PRO A 106 -7.74 2.21 -18.21
CA PRO A 106 -9.12 2.70 -18.27
C PRO A 106 -9.36 3.86 -17.30
N SER A 107 -10.25 4.79 -17.67
CA SER A 107 -10.64 5.91 -16.80
C SER A 107 -11.29 5.47 -15.49
N THR A 108 -11.89 4.28 -15.48
CA THR A 108 -12.53 3.64 -14.32
C THR A 108 -11.57 2.81 -13.48
N TYR A 109 -10.31 2.65 -13.89
CA TYR A 109 -9.36 1.81 -13.16
C TYR A 109 -9.05 2.44 -11.79
N ARG A 110 -9.31 1.65 -10.74
CA ARG A 110 -8.89 1.90 -9.36
C ARG A 110 -8.65 0.56 -8.68
N SER A 111 -7.45 0.35 -8.15
CA SER A 111 -7.13 -0.91 -7.46
C SER A 111 -8.01 -1.09 -6.21
N PRO A 112 -8.62 -2.27 -5.99
CA PRO A 112 -9.35 -2.57 -4.76
C PRO A 112 -8.41 -2.80 -3.56
N GLN A 113 -7.10 -2.88 -3.80
CA GLN A 113 -6.09 -3.17 -2.77
C GLN A 113 -5.45 -1.92 -2.17
N LEU A 114 -5.97 -0.72 -2.46
CA LEU A 114 -5.43 0.53 -1.95
C LEU A 114 -5.60 0.63 -0.43
N VAL A 115 -4.49 0.86 0.27
CA VAL A 115 -4.41 1.10 1.70
C VAL A 115 -3.64 2.38 1.98
N THR A 116 -3.90 3.01 3.12
CA THR A 116 -3.16 4.19 3.57
C THR A 116 -1.73 3.81 3.96
N LEU A 117 -0.78 4.63 3.51
CA LEU A 117 0.62 4.53 3.90
C LEU A 117 0.80 4.72 5.40
N THR A 118 1.75 3.96 5.96
CA THR A 118 2.09 4.00 7.39
C THR A 118 3.41 4.71 7.67
N ILE A 119 4.01 5.32 6.65
CA ILE A 119 5.22 6.14 6.73
C ILE A 119 4.84 7.64 6.75
N PRO A 120 5.76 8.56 7.08
CA PRO A 120 5.49 9.99 6.99
C PRO A 120 5.08 10.41 5.57
N THR A 121 4.01 11.20 5.49
CA THR A 121 3.47 11.74 4.24
C THR A 121 3.47 13.27 4.30
N VAL A 122 3.63 13.92 3.13
CA VAL A 122 3.54 15.39 3.03
C VAL A 122 2.09 15.86 3.18
N TYR A 123 1.14 15.12 2.61
CA TYR A 123 -0.29 15.39 2.75
C TYR A 123 -0.89 14.62 3.93
N GLN A 124 -1.99 15.16 4.46
CA GLN A 124 -2.75 14.53 5.53
C GLN A 124 -3.32 13.16 5.14
N LYS A 125 -3.48 12.29 6.15
CA LYS A 125 -4.18 11.01 6.01
C LYS A 125 -5.59 11.24 5.46
N GLY A 126 -6.03 10.36 4.56
CA GLY A 126 -7.31 10.47 3.85
C GLY A 126 -7.19 11.09 2.46
N SER A 127 -6.08 11.77 2.14
CA SER A 127 -5.76 12.15 0.75
C SER A 127 -5.48 10.90 -0.09
N GLU A 128 -5.97 10.86 -1.32
CA GLU A 128 -5.69 9.76 -2.26
C GLU A 128 -4.18 9.57 -2.50
N ARG A 129 -3.40 10.66 -2.39
CA ARG A 129 -1.94 10.69 -2.51
C ARG A 129 -1.23 9.89 -1.42
N THR A 130 -1.93 9.51 -0.35
CA THR A 130 -1.41 8.68 0.74
C THR A 130 -1.77 7.20 0.58
N LEU A 131 -2.32 6.80 -0.58
CA LEU A 131 -2.73 5.44 -0.83
C LEU A 131 -1.75 4.72 -1.76
N MET A 132 -1.47 3.45 -1.47
CA MET A 132 -0.79 2.51 -2.36
C MET A 132 -1.46 1.14 -2.26
N THR A 133 -1.23 0.27 -3.24
CA THR A 133 -1.63 -1.14 -3.11
C THR A 133 -0.93 -1.77 -1.91
N ALA A 134 -1.61 -2.68 -1.19
CA ALA A 134 -1.11 -3.18 0.10
C ALA A 134 0.29 -3.80 0.03
N GLU A 135 0.61 -4.55 -1.03
CA GLU A 135 1.94 -5.10 -1.24
C GLU A 135 3.00 -4.00 -1.37
N ALA A 136 2.75 -2.99 -2.20
CA ALA A 136 3.66 -1.87 -2.41
C ALA A 136 3.78 -0.96 -1.17
N ALA A 137 2.68 -0.71 -0.46
CA ALA A 137 2.66 0.06 0.79
C ALA A 137 3.53 -0.62 1.87
N TYR A 138 3.40 -1.95 2.01
CA TYR A 138 4.20 -2.74 2.94
C TYR A 138 5.68 -2.73 2.54
N ALA A 139 5.99 -2.88 1.25
CA ALA A 139 7.34 -2.76 0.73
C ALA A 139 7.95 -1.37 0.99
N LEU A 140 7.18 -0.30 0.78
CA LEU A 140 7.62 1.07 1.01
C LEU A 140 7.90 1.32 2.49
N ALA A 141 7.08 0.77 3.40
CA ALA A 141 7.34 0.82 4.83
C ALA A 141 8.67 0.15 5.19
N LYS A 142 8.99 -1.01 4.62
CA LYS A 142 10.29 -1.67 4.83
C LYS A 142 11.46 -0.82 4.32
N LEU A 143 11.34 -0.24 3.12
CA LEU A 143 12.33 0.69 2.58
C LEU A 143 12.54 1.89 3.51
N TYR A 144 11.45 2.54 3.92
CA TYR A 144 11.52 3.68 4.83
C TYR A 144 12.20 3.34 6.16
N TYR A 145 11.80 2.26 6.84
CA TYR A 145 12.37 1.90 8.14
C TYR A 145 13.83 1.45 8.04
N ALA A 146 14.24 0.84 6.93
CA ALA A 146 15.65 0.54 6.68
C ALA A 146 16.48 1.82 6.52
N GLY A 147 15.95 2.83 5.82
CA GLY A 147 16.59 4.14 5.69
C GLY A 147 16.69 4.86 7.02
N ARG A 148 15.61 4.83 7.81
CA ARG A 148 15.57 5.42 9.15
C ARG A 148 16.61 4.84 10.09
N LYS A 149 16.85 3.52 10.04
CA LYS A 149 17.91 2.86 10.81
C LYS A 149 19.32 3.37 10.47
N GLN A 150 19.50 3.92 9.27
CA GLN A 150 20.75 4.52 8.78
C GLN A 150 20.73 6.06 8.83
N GLY A 151 19.77 6.66 9.54
CA GLY A 151 19.67 8.12 9.70
C GLY A 151 18.98 8.85 8.54
N HIS A 152 18.42 8.15 7.56
CA HIS A 152 17.72 8.75 6.42
C HIS A 152 16.22 8.87 6.68
N THR A 153 15.70 10.10 6.65
CA THR A 153 14.25 10.36 6.84
C THR A 153 13.60 10.77 5.53
N LEU A 154 12.85 9.84 4.95
CA LEU A 154 12.08 10.04 3.73
C LEU A 154 10.61 10.36 4.03
N TYR A 155 9.96 11.06 3.10
CA TYR A 155 8.54 11.37 3.12
C TYR A 155 7.92 10.96 1.79
N ALA A 156 6.73 10.34 1.82
CA ALA A 156 5.93 10.15 0.62
C ALA A 156 5.15 11.43 0.30
N LEU A 157 5.39 11.99 -0.88
CA LEU A 157 4.73 13.20 -1.36
C LEU A 157 3.47 12.86 -2.16
N SER A 158 3.55 11.93 -3.11
CA SER A 158 2.44 11.60 -4.01
C SER A 158 2.47 10.14 -4.40
N ALA A 159 1.51 9.34 -3.94
CA ALA A 159 1.36 7.95 -4.33
C ALA A 159 0.19 7.77 -5.32
N TYR A 160 -0.92 7.16 -4.92
CA TYR A 160 -2.06 6.98 -5.83
C TYR A 160 -2.66 8.32 -6.28
N ARG A 161 -3.03 8.37 -7.56
CA ARG A 161 -3.72 9.50 -8.18
C ARG A 161 -4.79 9.00 -9.13
N SER A 162 -6.03 9.39 -8.91
CA SER A 162 -7.13 8.96 -9.77
C SER A 162 -7.01 9.53 -11.20
N TYR A 163 -7.71 8.90 -12.15
CA TYR A 163 -7.79 9.40 -13.52
C TYR A 163 -8.30 10.85 -13.58
N SER A 164 -9.36 11.17 -12.83
CA SER A 164 -9.96 12.51 -12.79
C SER A 164 -8.96 13.54 -12.24
N THR A 165 -8.25 13.23 -11.16
CA THR A 165 -7.20 14.10 -10.63
C THR A 165 -6.05 14.27 -11.62
N GLN A 166 -5.64 13.22 -12.33
CA GLN A 166 -4.62 13.34 -13.39
C GLN A 166 -5.12 14.21 -14.56
N LYS A 167 -6.41 14.15 -14.91
CA LYS A 167 -7.04 15.02 -15.93
C LYS A 167 -6.96 16.48 -15.55
N SER A 168 -7.34 16.82 -14.32
CA SER A 168 -7.25 18.20 -13.82
C SER A 168 -5.79 18.68 -13.77
N LEU A 169 -4.87 17.83 -13.31
CA LEU A 169 -3.43 18.15 -13.26
C LEU A 169 -2.86 18.42 -14.65
N TYR A 170 -3.14 17.55 -15.61
CA TYR A 170 -2.66 17.70 -16.99
C TYR A 170 -3.20 18.99 -17.62
N ALA A 171 -4.50 19.25 -17.48
CA ALA A 171 -5.13 20.47 -18.00
C ALA A 171 -4.50 21.74 -17.39
N TYR A 172 -4.26 21.75 -16.07
CA TYR A 172 -3.59 22.86 -15.40
C TYR A 172 -2.20 23.14 -15.99
N TYR A 173 -1.37 22.11 -16.20
CA TYR A 173 -0.02 22.30 -16.75
C TYR A 173 -0.02 22.70 -18.22
N VAL A 174 -0.94 22.16 -19.03
CA VAL A 174 -1.12 22.61 -20.41
C VAL A 174 -1.47 24.09 -20.46
N ASN A 175 -2.42 24.54 -19.62
CA ASN A 175 -2.87 25.93 -19.61
C ASN A 175 -1.80 26.90 -19.09
N THR A 176 -0.99 26.48 -18.11
CA THR A 176 -0.03 27.38 -17.44
C THR A 176 1.38 27.32 -18.02
N ARG A 177 1.78 26.22 -18.67
CA ARG A 177 3.15 25.97 -19.15
C ARG A 177 3.20 25.51 -20.61
N GLY A 178 2.06 25.27 -21.25
CA GLY A 178 1.98 24.78 -22.62
C GLY A 178 2.15 23.26 -22.76
N VAL A 179 1.68 22.74 -23.89
CA VAL A 179 1.69 21.30 -24.21
C VAL A 179 3.11 20.70 -24.23
N ALA A 180 4.08 21.44 -24.78
CA ALA A 180 5.46 20.98 -24.88
C ALA A 180 6.11 20.72 -23.50
N TYR A 181 5.84 21.58 -22.52
CA TYR A 181 6.29 21.38 -21.14
C TYR A 181 5.55 20.20 -20.49
N ALA A 182 4.22 20.21 -20.55
CA ALA A 182 3.38 19.18 -19.94
C ALA A 182 3.76 17.79 -20.46
N SER A 183 4.04 17.65 -21.75
CA SER A 183 4.39 16.36 -22.38
C SER A 183 5.72 15.76 -21.90
N LYS A 184 6.60 16.54 -21.25
CA LYS A 184 7.89 16.07 -20.71
C LYS A 184 7.80 15.56 -19.26
N TYR A 185 6.89 16.12 -18.47
CA TYR A 185 6.85 15.92 -17.01
C TYR A 185 5.50 15.42 -16.48
N VAL A 186 4.41 15.58 -17.25
CA VAL A 186 3.06 15.30 -16.78
C VAL A 186 2.41 14.29 -17.71
N ALA A 187 2.20 13.09 -17.20
CA ALA A 187 1.49 12.04 -17.92
C ALA A 187 0.07 12.48 -18.32
N ARG A 188 -0.38 12.05 -19.49
CA ARG A 188 -1.79 12.18 -19.89
C ARG A 188 -2.67 11.34 -18.95
N PRO A 189 -3.96 11.66 -18.78
CA PRO A 189 -4.88 10.84 -17.99
C PRO A 189 -4.91 9.41 -18.52
N GLY A 190 -4.87 8.42 -17.63
CA GLY A 190 -4.72 7.00 -18.00
C GLY A 190 -3.27 6.55 -18.20
N HIS A 191 -2.34 7.46 -18.50
CA HIS A 191 -0.93 7.15 -18.78
C HIS A 191 0.00 7.37 -17.57
N SER A 192 -0.56 7.72 -16.40
CA SER A 192 0.18 7.97 -15.17
C SER A 192 0.29 6.69 -14.34
N GLU A 193 1.51 6.28 -13.99
CA GLU A 193 1.71 5.11 -13.12
C GLU A 193 1.12 5.32 -11.72
N HIS A 194 0.93 6.57 -11.26
CA HIS A 194 0.24 6.85 -10.01
C HIS A 194 -1.18 6.25 -9.97
N GLN A 195 -1.87 6.12 -11.11
CA GLN A 195 -3.21 5.51 -11.16
C GLN A 195 -3.18 4.02 -10.83
N THR A 196 -2.04 3.34 -10.99
CA THR A 196 -1.87 1.93 -10.58
C THR A 196 -1.90 1.74 -9.05
N GLY A 197 -1.53 2.78 -8.29
CA GLY A 197 -1.23 2.66 -6.86
C GLY A 197 0.08 1.91 -6.56
N LEU A 198 0.96 1.75 -7.55
CA LEU A 198 2.30 1.15 -7.43
C LEU A 198 3.42 2.18 -7.51
N ALA A 199 3.12 3.42 -7.90
CA ALA A 199 4.09 4.50 -7.97
C ALA A 199 4.01 5.40 -6.74
N VAL A 200 5.16 5.95 -6.33
CA VAL A 200 5.26 6.93 -5.25
C VAL A 200 6.40 7.92 -5.51
N ASP A 201 6.11 9.20 -5.33
CA ASP A 201 7.10 10.28 -5.30
C ASP A 201 7.63 10.44 -3.87
N MET A 202 8.94 10.29 -3.70
CA MET A 202 9.61 10.39 -2.41
C MET A 202 10.40 11.70 -2.30
N THR A 203 10.46 12.25 -1.09
CA THR A 203 11.21 13.48 -0.79
C THR A 203 11.83 13.42 0.61
N SER A 204 12.54 14.47 1.02
CA SER A 204 13.04 14.65 2.38
C SER A 204 12.87 16.11 2.84
N GLN A 205 13.05 16.36 4.14
CA GLN A 205 13.06 17.74 4.66
C GLN A 205 14.15 18.60 4.00
N ARG A 206 15.29 18.00 3.65
CA ARG A 206 16.39 18.68 2.94
C ARG A 206 15.96 19.20 1.56
N MET A 207 15.01 18.53 0.94
CA MET A 207 14.39 18.95 -0.32
C MET A 207 13.24 19.94 -0.13
N ARG A 208 13.03 20.45 1.09
CA ARG A 208 11.87 21.28 1.47
C ARG A 208 10.54 20.61 1.11
N LEU A 209 10.50 19.28 1.20
CA LEU A 209 9.37 18.45 0.80
C LEU A 209 8.94 18.68 -0.67
N GLY A 210 9.87 19.03 -1.55
CA GLY A 210 9.65 19.16 -3.00
C GLY A 210 10.26 18.02 -3.82
N LEU A 211 9.99 18.01 -5.12
CA LEU A 211 10.50 17.04 -6.08
C LEU A 211 11.50 17.74 -7.00
N TYR A 212 12.77 17.38 -6.88
CA TYR A 212 13.85 18.00 -7.63
C TYR A 212 14.88 16.95 -8.03
N GLU A 213 15.53 17.13 -9.18
CA GLU A 213 16.61 16.25 -9.60
C GLU A 213 17.74 16.23 -8.58
N SER A 214 17.99 17.35 -7.89
CA SER A 214 18.98 17.47 -6.81
C SER A 214 18.75 16.54 -5.61
N PHE A 215 17.62 15.86 -5.54
CA PHE A 215 17.40 14.79 -4.58
C PHE A 215 18.45 13.68 -4.71
N ASP A 216 18.93 13.39 -5.92
CA ASP A 216 20.00 12.42 -6.17
C ASP A 216 21.35 12.75 -5.51
N ARG A 217 21.56 14.02 -5.12
CA ARG A 217 22.75 14.50 -4.40
C ARG A 217 22.58 14.52 -2.90
N SER A 218 21.34 14.47 -2.41
CA SER A 218 21.04 14.42 -0.97
C SER A 218 21.43 13.08 -0.35
N PRO A 219 21.76 13.01 0.95
CA PRO A 219 22.03 11.74 1.62
C PRO A 219 20.85 10.75 1.52
N GLU A 220 19.61 11.23 1.71
CA GLU A 220 18.42 10.38 1.65
C GLU A 220 18.16 9.85 0.24
N GLY A 221 18.31 10.70 -0.78
CA GLY A 221 18.13 10.30 -2.16
C GLY A 221 19.20 9.32 -2.62
N LYS A 222 20.49 9.58 -2.33
CA LYS A 222 21.58 8.62 -2.64
C LYS A 222 21.30 7.24 -2.04
N TRP A 223 20.94 7.21 -0.76
CA TRP A 223 20.61 5.97 -0.07
C TRP A 223 19.42 5.27 -0.72
N MET A 224 18.34 6.00 -1.01
CA MET A 224 17.15 5.44 -1.65
C MET A 224 17.45 4.87 -3.04
N LEU A 225 18.17 5.61 -3.90
CA LEU A 225 18.52 5.20 -5.26
C LEU A 225 19.42 3.95 -5.28
N GLN A 226 20.23 3.76 -4.24
CA GLN A 226 21.05 2.57 -4.07
C GLN A 226 20.21 1.38 -3.57
N ASN A 227 19.29 1.59 -2.63
CA ASN A 227 18.64 0.51 -1.88
C ASN A 227 17.22 0.14 -2.32
N ALA A 228 16.52 1.00 -3.08
CA ALA A 228 15.10 0.82 -3.45
C ALA A 228 14.80 -0.57 -4.05
N HIS A 229 15.71 -1.09 -4.88
CA HIS A 229 15.56 -2.38 -5.56
C HIS A 229 15.46 -3.57 -4.59
N LEU A 230 16.14 -3.51 -3.43
CA LEU A 230 16.08 -4.53 -2.38
C LEU A 230 14.67 -4.68 -1.78
N TYR A 231 13.83 -3.66 -1.96
CA TYR A 231 12.45 -3.61 -1.49
C TYR A 231 11.45 -3.71 -2.66
N GLY A 232 11.91 -3.97 -3.88
CA GLY A 232 11.07 -4.18 -5.04
C GLY A 232 10.66 -2.90 -5.78
N PHE A 233 11.37 -1.80 -5.53
CA PHE A 233 11.16 -0.54 -6.24
C PHE A 233 12.28 -0.26 -7.25
N ILE A 234 11.89 0.21 -8.42
CA ILE A 234 12.81 0.80 -9.41
C ILE A 234 12.68 2.32 -9.39
N VAL A 235 13.75 3.01 -9.76
CA VAL A 235 13.69 4.41 -10.19
C VAL A 235 13.07 4.39 -11.58
N ARG A 236 11.82 4.84 -11.70
CA ARG A 236 11.01 4.56 -12.89
C ARG A 236 11.47 5.34 -14.12
N TYR A 237 12.01 6.54 -13.91
CA TYR A 237 12.60 7.38 -14.95
C TYR A 237 14.07 7.65 -14.62
N PRO A 238 14.98 6.71 -14.93
CA PRO A 238 16.40 6.85 -14.62
C PRO A 238 17.12 7.75 -15.64
N LYS A 239 18.23 8.36 -15.21
CA LYS A 239 19.06 9.26 -16.03
C LYS A 239 19.63 8.53 -17.25
N GLY A 240 19.58 9.16 -18.42
CA GLY A 240 20.09 8.60 -19.67
C GLY A 240 19.14 7.63 -20.37
N LYS A 241 17.91 7.45 -19.86
CA LYS A 241 16.87 6.60 -20.45
C LYS A 241 15.67 7.40 -20.96
N GLU A 242 15.80 8.72 -21.11
CA GLU A 242 14.73 9.64 -21.47
C GLU A 242 14.13 9.32 -22.86
N LYS A 243 14.97 8.87 -23.80
CA LYS A 243 14.52 8.43 -25.14
C LYS A 243 13.68 7.15 -25.09
N ILE A 244 13.87 6.33 -24.06
CA ILE A 244 13.16 5.05 -23.88
C ILE A 244 11.87 5.26 -23.10
N THR A 245 11.93 5.98 -21.98
CA THR A 245 10.77 6.20 -21.10
C THR A 245 9.85 7.32 -21.61
N GLY A 246 10.42 8.26 -22.37
CA GLY A 246 9.74 9.49 -22.79
C GLY A 246 9.61 10.54 -21.70
N TYR A 247 10.22 10.36 -20.53
CA TYR A 247 10.22 11.31 -19.40
C TYR A 247 11.65 11.69 -19.04
N ASN A 248 11.80 12.91 -18.49
CA ASN A 248 13.08 13.36 -17.95
C ASN A 248 13.48 12.54 -16.71
N TYR A 249 14.72 12.71 -16.25
CA TYR A 249 15.20 12.05 -15.04
C TYR A 249 14.39 12.47 -13.81
N GLU A 250 13.83 11.49 -13.09
CA GLU A 250 13.05 11.72 -11.87
C GLU A 250 13.56 10.83 -10.73
N PRO A 251 14.62 11.23 -10.00
CA PRO A 251 15.19 10.43 -8.89
C PRO A 251 14.22 10.16 -7.75
N TRP A 252 13.15 10.94 -7.64
CA TRP A 252 12.13 10.79 -6.60
C TRP A 252 11.07 9.74 -6.95
N HIS A 253 10.87 9.42 -8.24
CA HIS A 253 9.74 8.64 -8.71
C HIS A 253 10.05 7.14 -8.67
N LEU A 254 9.49 6.46 -7.67
CA LEU A 254 9.64 5.01 -7.50
C LEU A 254 8.42 4.26 -8.05
N ARG A 255 8.67 3.12 -8.70
CA ARG A 255 7.65 2.16 -9.14
C ARG A 255 7.89 0.79 -8.50
N TYR A 256 6.87 0.26 -7.81
CA TYR A 256 6.90 -1.11 -7.29
C TYR A 256 6.68 -2.13 -8.41
N VAL A 257 7.59 -3.09 -8.51
CA VAL A 257 7.56 -4.20 -9.47
C VAL A 257 7.80 -5.56 -8.83
N GLY A 258 8.27 -5.59 -7.57
CA GLY A 258 8.71 -6.81 -6.90
C GLY A 258 10.23 -6.89 -6.81
N VAL A 259 10.75 -7.60 -5.80
CA VAL A 259 12.19 -7.63 -5.47
C VAL A 259 13.02 -8.23 -6.61
N THR A 260 12.55 -9.34 -7.19
CA THR A 260 13.26 -10.05 -8.26
C THR A 260 13.46 -9.15 -9.48
N GLU A 261 12.38 -8.55 -9.97
CA GLU A 261 12.37 -7.72 -11.17
C GLU A 261 13.11 -6.40 -10.95
N ALA A 262 12.92 -5.75 -9.79
CA ALA A 262 13.62 -4.52 -9.46
C ALA A 262 15.14 -4.74 -9.35
N THR A 263 15.57 -5.84 -8.74
CA THR A 263 16.99 -6.18 -8.60
C THR A 263 17.62 -6.46 -9.96
N MET A 264 16.93 -7.21 -10.82
CA MET A 264 17.39 -7.45 -12.19
C MET A 264 17.55 -6.15 -12.99
N MET A 265 16.55 -5.26 -12.95
CA MET A 265 16.61 -3.97 -13.64
C MET A 265 17.73 -3.08 -13.11
N LYS A 266 17.96 -3.09 -11.79
CA LYS A 266 19.08 -2.37 -11.17
C LYS A 266 20.43 -2.88 -11.67
N GLN A 267 20.64 -4.19 -11.67
CA GLN A 267 21.91 -4.83 -12.09
C GLN A 267 22.22 -4.60 -13.57
N LYS A 268 21.19 -4.65 -14.44
CA LYS A 268 21.34 -4.46 -15.88
C LYS A 268 21.25 -3.00 -16.34
N ASN A 269 21.03 -2.07 -15.41
CA ASN A 269 20.78 -0.65 -15.71
C ASN A 269 19.66 -0.46 -16.76
N TRP A 270 18.55 -1.18 -16.56
CA TRP A 270 17.39 -1.17 -17.46
C TRP A 270 16.30 -0.22 -16.96
N ALA A 271 15.69 0.50 -17.89
CA ALA A 271 14.37 1.09 -17.72
C ALA A 271 13.29 0.00 -17.73
N PHE A 272 12.10 0.33 -17.23
CA PHE A 272 11.01 -0.65 -17.16
C PHE A 272 10.58 -1.15 -18.54
N GLU A 273 10.59 -0.28 -19.55
CA GLU A 273 10.33 -0.61 -20.95
C GLU A 273 11.32 -1.64 -21.51
N GLU A 274 12.61 -1.55 -21.16
CA GLU A 274 13.65 -2.50 -21.61
C GLU A 274 13.46 -3.88 -20.98
N TRP A 275 13.05 -3.93 -19.71
CA TRP A 275 12.68 -5.19 -19.06
C TRP A 275 11.40 -5.76 -19.67
N TRP A 276 10.38 -4.92 -19.89
CA TRP A 276 9.07 -5.35 -20.40
C TRP A 276 9.15 -5.93 -21.82
N SER A 277 10.07 -5.44 -22.66
CA SER A 277 10.27 -5.97 -24.01
C SER A 277 11.01 -7.32 -24.05
N LYS A 278 11.56 -7.79 -22.92
CA LYS A 278 12.39 -8.99 -22.81
C LYS A 278 11.79 -10.08 -21.91
N ARG A 279 10.61 -9.86 -21.34
CA ARG A 279 9.98 -10.74 -20.35
C ARG A 279 9.11 -11.82 -20.96
#